data_AF-A0A2D8BTL8-F1
#
_entry.id   AF-A0A2D8BTL8-F1
#
_cell.length_a   1.000
_cell.length_b   1.000
_cell.length_c   1.000
_cell.angle_alpha   90.00
_cell.angle_beta   90.00
_cell.angle_gamma   90.00
#
_symmetry.space_group_name_H-M   'P 1'
#
loop_
_entity.id
_entity.type
_entity.pdbx_description
1 polymer ?
#
loop_
_entity_poly.entity_id
_entity_poly.type
_entity_poly.pdbx_seq_one_letter_code
_entity_poly.pdbx_strand_id
1 'polypeptide(L)'
;MSIVVNLTKAKTIAHEKRRIKREQEFKPHDDIIAKQIPGEDTTKAETERAKIRTKYATIQTDIDNAKTVDALKTVYDNASLGE
;
A
#
# COMPACT_ATOMS: atom_id res chain seq x y z
N MET A 1 -17.48 27.04 12.17
CA MET A 1 -16.84 25.94 12.94
C MET A 1 -15.72 25.37 12.10
N SER A 2 -14.47 25.49 12.54
CA SER A 2 -13.35 24.80 11.89
C SER A 2 -13.33 23.35 12.39
N ILE A 3 -13.32 22.38 11.48
CA ILE A 3 -13.02 20.99 11.82
C ILE A 3 -11.51 20.93 12.05
N VAL A 4 -11.09 20.69 13.29
CA VAL A 4 -9.68 20.44 13.61
C VAL A 4 -9.36 19.01 13.20
N VAL A 5 -8.70 18.84 12.04
CA VAL A 5 -8.30 17.52 11.56
C VAL A 5 -7.02 17.07 12.28
N ASN A 6 -7.09 15.92 12.94
CA ASN A 6 -5.96 15.33 13.63
C ASN A 6 -5.08 14.54 12.64
N LEU A 7 -3.93 15.11 12.27
CA LEU A 7 -2.98 14.49 11.35
C LEU A 7 -2.50 13.10 11.82
N THR A 8 -2.27 12.92 13.12
CA THR A 8 -1.83 11.63 13.67
C THR A 8 -2.87 10.54 13.41
N LYS A 9 -4.15 10.81 13.69
CA LYS A 9 -5.24 9.86 13.40
C LYS A 9 -5.35 9.57 11.91
N ALA A 10 -5.21 10.59 11.07
CA ALA A 10 -5.24 10.42 9.62
C ALA A 10 -4.10 9.51 9.12
N LYS A 11 -2.88 9.66 9.64
CA LYS A 11 -1.75 8.77 9.31
C LYS A 11 -2.01 7.34 9.74
N THR A 12 -2.59 7.11 10.92
CA THR A 12 -2.96 5.77 11.37
C THR A 12 -3.88 5.06 10.38
N ILE A 13 -4.94 5.75 9.92
CA ILE A 13 -5.87 5.21 8.92
C ILE A 13 -5.15 4.94 7.60
N ALA A 14 -4.30 5.85 7.14
CA ALA A 14 -3.55 5.67 5.91
C ALA A 14 -2.63 4.45 5.97
N HIS A 15 -1.93 4.22 7.08
CA HIS A 15 -1.10 3.03 7.28
C HIS A 15 -1.92 1.73 7.30
N GLU A 16 -3.11 1.74 7.91
CA GLU A 16 -4.00 0.58 7.94
C GLU A 16 -4.46 0.22 6.53
N LYS A 17 -4.98 1.21 5.78
CA LYS A 17 -5.42 1.03 4.39
C LYS A 17 -4.28 0.55 3.49
N ARG A 18 -3.08 1.10 3.65
CA ARG A 18 -1.87 0.64 2.97
C ARG A 18 -1.59 -0.84 3.23
N ARG A 19 -1.71 -1.32 4.47
CA ARG A 19 -1.46 -2.73 4.81
C ARG A 19 -2.48 -3.65 4.15
N ILE A 20 -3.75 -3.28 4.17
CA ILE A 20 -4.85 -4.01 3.53
C ILE A 20 -4.62 -4.10 2.01
N LYS A 21 -4.38 -2.97 1.35
CA LYS A 21 -4.18 -2.92 -0.11
C LYS A 21 -2.94 -3.70 -0.53
N ARG A 22 -1.85 -3.62 0.25
CA ARG A 22 -0.65 -4.45 0.03
C ARG A 22 -0.98 -5.93 0.09
N GLU A 23 -1.72 -6.38 1.10
CA GLU A 23 -2.08 -7.79 1.23
C GLU A 23 -2.93 -8.27 0.06
N GLN A 24 -3.90 -7.45 -0.38
CA GLN A 24 -4.74 -7.74 -1.54
C GLN A 24 -3.93 -7.87 -2.84
N GLU A 25 -3.04 -6.90 -3.13
CA GLU A 25 -2.17 -6.94 -4.32
C GLU A 25 -1.16 -8.09 -4.26
N PHE A 26 -0.71 -8.46 -3.05
CA PHE A 26 0.29 -9.51 -2.87
C PHE A 26 -0.29 -10.93 -2.99
N LYS A 27 -1.55 -11.12 -2.58
CA LYS A 27 -2.25 -12.41 -2.56
C LYS A 27 -2.19 -13.22 -3.87
N PRO A 28 -2.50 -12.68 -5.06
CA PRO A 28 -2.48 -13.48 -6.29
C PRO A 28 -1.08 -14.01 -6.62
N HIS A 29 -0.04 -13.22 -6.40
CA HIS A 29 1.34 -13.64 -6.64
C HIS A 29 1.84 -14.64 -5.59
N ASP A 30 1.43 -14.47 -4.34
CA ASP A 30 1.73 -15.42 -3.27
C ASP A 30 1.08 -16.79 -3.55
N ASP A 31 -0.17 -16.79 -4.01
CA ASP A 31 -0.89 -18.01 -4.41
C ASP A 31 -0.23 -18.73 -5.59
N ILE A 32 0.28 -18.00 -6.61
CA ILE A 32 1.02 -18.59 -7.74
C ILE A 32 2.23 -19.40 -7.24
N ILE A 33 3.00 -18.81 -6.32
CA ILE A 33 4.22 -19.44 -5.78
C ILE A 33 3.86 -20.59 -4.85
N ALA A 34 2.94 -20.37 -3.91
CA ALA A 34 2.60 -21.34 -2.88
C ALA A 34 1.87 -22.58 -3.46
N LYS A 35 1.00 -22.39 -4.46
CA LYS A 35 0.20 -23.47 -5.06
C LYS A 35 0.84 -24.07 -6.31
N GLN A 36 1.95 -23.51 -6.80
CA GLN A 36 2.62 -23.93 -8.04
C GLN A 36 1.65 -24.06 -9.21
N ILE A 37 0.86 -23.00 -9.44
CA ILE A 37 -0.22 -23.01 -10.43
C ILE A 37 0.36 -23.37 -11.82
N PRO A 38 -0.12 -24.45 -12.47
CA PRO A 38 0.40 -24.85 -13.78
C PRO A 38 0.18 -23.75 -14.84
N GLY A 39 1.20 -23.49 -15.66
CA GLY A 39 1.16 -22.47 -16.71
C GLY A 39 1.47 -21.04 -16.23
N GLU A 40 1.56 -20.82 -14.92
CA GLU A 40 1.99 -19.53 -14.35
C GLU A 40 3.51 -19.47 -14.15
N ASP A 41 4.07 -18.27 -14.29
CA ASP A 41 5.50 -18.03 -14.19
C ASP A 41 5.86 -17.58 -12.76
N THR A 42 6.37 -18.52 -11.97
CA THR A 42 6.77 -18.28 -10.57
C THR A 42 7.90 -17.26 -10.44
N THR A 43 8.76 -17.11 -11.46
CA THR A 43 9.85 -16.12 -11.47
C THR A 43 9.29 -14.71 -11.66
N LYS A 44 8.31 -14.55 -12.55
CA LYS A 44 7.57 -13.29 -12.68
C LYS A 44 6.80 -12.96 -11.41
N ALA A 45 6.14 -13.94 -10.80
CA ALA A 45 5.41 -13.72 -9.54
C ALA A 45 6.34 -13.20 -8.42
N GLU A 46 7.54 -13.76 -8.26
CA GLU A 46 8.51 -13.25 -7.26
C GLU A 46 9.01 -11.85 -7.59
N THR A 47 9.22 -11.55 -8.88
CA THR A 47 9.60 -10.21 -9.34
C THR A 47 8.51 -9.18 -8.99
N GLU A 48 7.23 -9.51 -9.20
CA GLU A 48 6.11 -8.64 -8.83
C GLU A 48 5.99 -8.49 -7.31
N ARG A 49 6.20 -9.56 -6.52
CA ARG A 49 6.26 -9.47 -5.05
C ARG A 49 7.32 -8.47 -4.58
N ALA A 50 8.51 -8.48 -5.19
CA ALA A 50 9.56 -7.51 -4.89
C ALA A 50 9.12 -6.08 -5.22
N LYS A 51 8.50 -5.85 -6.39
CA LYS A 51 7.96 -4.54 -6.78
C LYS A 51 6.89 -4.04 -5.81
N ILE A 52 5.95 -4.90 -5.40
CA ILE A 52 4.91 -4.57 -4.43
C ILE A 52 5.53 -4.17 -3.09
N ARG A 53 6.52 -4.92 -2.59
CA ARG A 53 7.24 -4.57 -1.36
C ARG A 53 7.89 -3.19 -1.45
N THR A 54 8.58 -2.90 -2.55
CA THR A 54 9.23 -1.60 -2.78
C THR A 54 8.19 -0.48 -2.87
N LYS A 55 7.13 -0.65 -3.66
CA LYS A 55 6.01 0.31 -3.80
C LYS A 55 5.46 0.71 -2.42
N TYR A 56 5.13 -0.28 -1.60
CA TYR A 56 4.53 -0.02 -0.29
C TYR A 56 5.52 0.47 0.78
N ALA A 57 6.82 0.24 0.61
CA ALA A 57 7.87 0.88 1.42
C ALA A 57 8.00 2.38 1.09
N THR A 58 7.91 2.76 -0.18
CA THR A 58 7.86 4.17 -0.59
C THR A 58 6.63 4.86 -0.02
N ILE A 59 5.44 4.27 -0.21
CA ILE A 59 4.18 4.81 0.34
C ILE A 59 4.24 4.95 1.87
N GLN A 60 4.89 4.01 2.58
CA GLN A 60 5.13 4.15 4.02
C GLN A 60 5.89 5.43 4.34
N THR A 61 7.04 5.61 3.70
CA THR A 61 7.91 6.77 3.88
C THR A 61 7.16 8.07 3.57
N ASP A 62 6.34 8.09 2.52
CA ASP A 62 5.56 9.27 2.12
C ASP A 62 4.48 9.64 3.16
N ILE A 63 3.77 8.63 3.70
CA ILE A 63 2.82 8.84 4.82
C ILE A 63 3.54 9.37 6.06
N ASP A 64 4.70 8.80 6.41
CA ASP A 64 5.49 9.20 7.56
C ASP A 64 5.99 10.65 7.41
N ASN A 65 6.41 11.04 6.21
CA ASN A 65 6.92 12.37 5.89
C ASN A 65 5.85 13.45 5.71
N ALA A 66 4.58 13.08 5.52
CA ALA A 66 3.50 14.05 5.34
C ALA A 66 3.36 14.97 6.58
N LYS A 67 3.50 16.28 6.38
CA LYS A 67 3.43 17.29 7.47
C LYS A 67 2.07 17.95 7.61
N THR A 68 1.19 17.78 6.63
CA THR A 68 -0.16 18.34 6.60
C THR A 68 -1.15 17.28 6.14
N VAL A 69 -2.43 17.51 6.44
CA VAL A 69 -3.51 16.62 6.02
C VAL A 69 -3.63 16.61 4.50
N ASP A 70 -3.46 17.75 3.83
CA ASP A 70 -3.52 17.82 2.36
C ASP A 70 -2.40 17.01 1.72
N ALA A 71 -1.16 17.12 2.23
CA ALA A 71 -0.05 16.31 1.74
C ALA A 71 -0.30 14.82 1.95
N LEU A 72 -0.84 14.44 3.11
CA LEU A 72 -1.21 13.06 3.40
C LEU A 72 -2.32 12.56 2.46
N LYS A 73 -3.32 13.40 2.18
CA LYS A 73 -4.40 13.06 1.25
C LYS A 73 -3.87 12.84 -0.17
N THR A 74 -2.94 13.68 -0.65
CA THR A 74 -2.29 13.47 -1.94
C THR A 74 -1.57 12.12 -1.99
N VAL A 75 -0.83 11.74 -0.94
CA VAL A 75 -0.19 10.41 -0.85
C VAL A 75 -1.25 9.30 -0.87
N TYR A 76 -2.33 9.47 -0.11
CA TYR A 76 -3.43 8.50 -0.02
C TYR A 76 -4.11 8.26 -1.37
N ASP A 77 -4.43 9.33 -2.09
CA ASP A 77 -5.10 9.28 -3.39
C ASP A 77 -4.16 8.75 -4.48
N ASN A 78 -2.90 9.19 -4.53
CA ASN A 78 -1.91 8.70 -5.49
C ASN A 78 -1.60 7.20 -5.31
N ALA A 79 -1.69 6.72 -4.07
CA ALA A 79 -1.56 5.30 -3.74
C ALA A 79 -2.89 4.51 -3.86
N SER A 80 -3.98 5.17 -4.29
CA SER A 80 -5.33 4.62 -4.41
C SER A 80 -5.82 3.91 -3.15
N LEU A 81 -5.44 4.36 -1.95
CA LEU A 81 -5.73 3.64 -0.69
C LEU A 81 -7.23 3.64 -0.29
N GLY A 82 -8.08 4.35 -1.04
CA GLY A 82 -9.53 4.44 -0.82
C GLY A 82 -10.36 3.43 -1.59
N GLU A 83 -9.78 2.78 -2.59
CA GLU A 83 -10.39 1.72 -3.43
C GLU A 83 -10.05 0.34 -2.88
#